data_AF-A0A1C4YDA0-F1
#
_entry.id   AF-A0A1C4YDA0-F1
#
_cell.length_a   1.000
_cell.length_b   1.000
_cell.length_c   1.000
_cell.angle_alpha   90.00
_cell.angle_beta   90.00
_cell.angle_gamma   90.00
#
_symmetry.space_group_name_H-M   'P 1'
#
loop_
_entity.id
_entity.type
_entity.pdbx_description
1 polymer ?
#
loop_
_entity_poly.entity_id
_entity_poly.type
_entity_poly.pdbx_seq_one_letter_code
_entity_poly.pdbx_strand_id
1 'polypeptide(L)'
;MPVSGWWPVSSKLSLSEGETSRTACARALLRSGVDEESGEVLSPAVLAERVGWCADLVAGMVGALIGGHWNAVDVDALACGVDAGGRRLPSNAWMALRRLGWTTTVPVGVRVNDRVVRMAQEQAGRVLRSVKWRADLTAGVLSTWPADPRKRTPAEWEQVRTAIPGGESLASSVIKGRTRQVATFLAANGRLPVDVFELEGAPRVPRMLLLAACDRQQATIERSEADPGRALLRLQLPTRSDPRGYGDWTWVACPISLPPTVPTGAVLHLPTLRITGGRVRADVAYTHPVPKARRTGHTVALGVDWGLNTLLSAGALRLHEDGRITALGAGGAVPRRRCPGQTASPAPPW
;
A
#
# COMPACT_ATOMS: atom_id res chain seq x y z
N MET A 1 7.34 -10.87 -28.70
CA MET A 1 8.20 -12.06 -28.86
C MET A 1 9.04 -12.20 -27.58
N PRO A 2 9.27 -13.42 -27.07
CA PRO A 2 10.24 -13.63 -25.99
C PRO A 2 11.62 -13.19 -26.46
N VAL A 3 12.35 -12.47 -25.62
CA VAL A 3 13.75 -12.11 -25.89
C VAL A 3 14.58 -13.35 -25.55
N SER A 4 15.46 -13.81 -26.45
CA SER A 4 16.31 -14.98 -26.19
C SER A 4 17.06 -14.84 -24.85
N GLY A 5 16.95 -15.83 -23.98
CA GLY A 5 17.57 -15.85 -22.64
C GLY A 5 16.71 -15.26 -21.50
N TRP A 6 15.45 -14.91 -21.76
CA TRP A 6 14.50 -14.36 -20.79
C TRP A 6 13.20 -15.17 -20.78
N TRP A 7 12.68 -15.48 -19.58
CA TRP A 7 11.46 -16.31 -19.43
C TRP A 7 10.33 -15.56 -18.70
N PRO A 8 9.07 -15.71 -19.15
CA PRO A 8 7.92 -15.10 -18.50
C PRO A 8 7.76 -15.61 -17.07
N VAL A 9 7.77 -14.70 -16.10
CA VAL A 9 7.58 -15.08 -14.69
C VAL A 9 6.08 -15.00 -14.35
N SER A 10 5.32 -15.94 -14.91
CA SER A 10 3.98 -16.27 -14.43
C SER A 10 3.84 -17.80 -14.32
N SER A 11 4.90 -18.47 -13.86
CA SER A 11 4.82 -19.85 -13.43
C SER A 11 4.25 -19.90 -12.01
N LYS A 12 3.33 -20.84 -11.77
CA LYS A 12 2.97 -21.21 -10.40
C LYS A 12 4.25 -21.62 -9.67
N LEU A 13 4.46 -21.10 -8.47
CA LEU A 13 5.60 -21.51 -7.64
C LEU A 13 5.48 -23.03 -7.37
N SER A 14 6.48 -23.79 -7.79
CA SER A 14 6.60 -25.20 -7.40
C SER A 14 6.93 -25.29 -5.92
N LEU A 15 6.10 -26.01 -5.16
CA LEU A 15 6.29 -26.26 -3.74
C LEU A 15 6.52 -27.76 -3.53
N SER A 16 7.54 -28.10 -2.75
CA SER A 16 7.82 -29.46 -2.30
C SER A 16 7.00 -29.82 -1.06
N GLU A 17 6.95 -31.10 -0.70
CA GLU A 17 6.33 -31.53 0.55
C GLU A 17 6.98 -30.83 1.75
N GLY A 18 6.15 -30.27 2.64
CA GLY A 18 6.62 -29.52 3.81
C GLY A 18 7.01 -28.06 3.53
N GLU A 19 6.81 -27.55 2.31
CA GLU A 19 7.00 -26.14 1.98
C GLU A 19 5.68 -25.34 2.00
N THR A 20 5.81 -24.03 2.11
CA THR A 20 4.74 -23.05 1.88
C THR A 20 5.31 -21.86 1.09
N SER A 21 4.43 -21.07 0.47
CA SER A 21 4.86 -19.86 -0.24
C SER A 21 5.00 -18.67 0.71
N ARG A 22 6.10 -17.91 0.60
CA ARG A 22 6.24 -16.60 1.24
C ARG A 22 6.45 -15.52 0.20
N THR A 23 5.68 -14.44 0.30
CA THR A 23 5.88 -13.22 -0.49
C THR A 23 6.72 -12.22 0.30
N ALA A 24 7.73 -11.68 -0.36
CA ALA A 24 8.59 -10.61 0.15
C ALA A 24 8.75 -9.54 -0.93
N CYS A 25 9.42 -8.44 -0.60
CA CYS A 25 9.65 -7.34 -1.52
C CYS A 25 11.11 -6.93 -1.48
N ALA A 26 11.72 -6.82 -2.66
CA ALA A 26 13.04 -6.25 -2.84
C ALA A 26 12.92 -4.88 -3.50
N ARG A 27 13.76 -3.94 -3.07
CA ARG A 27 13.84 -2.63 -3.72
C ARG A 27 15.01 -2.63 -4.70
N ALA A 28 14.73 -2.26 -5.94
CA ALA A 28 15.70 -2.05 -6.98
C ALA A 28 15.64 -0.61 -7.51
N LEU A 29 16.70 -0.21 -8.20
CA LEU A 29 16.83 1.07 -8.87
C LEU A 29 16.88 0.83 -10.37
N LEU A 30 15.98 1.45 -11.14
CA LEU A 30 16.09 1.46 -12.60
C LEU A 30 17.11 2.54 -12.98
N ARG A 31 18.23 2.12 -13.56
CA ARG A 31 19.36 3.01 -13.89
C ARG A 31 19.32 3.53 -15.32
N SER A 32 18.62 2.84 -16.19
CA SER A 32 18.43 3.19 -17.61
C SER A 32 17.25 2.40 -18.15
N GLY A 33 16.81 2.77 -19.35
CA GLY A 33 15.90 1.97 -20.17
C GLY A 33 16.37 1.98 -21.62
N VAL A 34 15.80 1.11 -22.45
CA VAL A 34 15.95 1.14 -23.90
C VAL A 34 14.56 1.26 -24.49
N ASP A 35 14.33 2.29 -25.29
CA ASP A 35 13.11 2.42 -26.07
C ASP A 35 13.13 1.36 -27.18
N GLU A 36 12.19 0.41 -27.16
CA GLU A 36 12.24 -0.77 -28.03
C GLU A 36 11.94 -0.46 -29.49
N GLU A 37 11.28 0.66 -29.77
CA GLU A 37 10.95 1.08 -31.14
C GLU A 37 12.16 1.73 -31.82
N SER A 38 12.81 2.66 -31.11
CA SER A 38 13.97 3.40 -31.64
C SER A 38 15.33 2.74 -31.36
N GLY A 39 15.40 1.84 -30.37
CA GLY A 39 16.65 1.32 -29.83
C GLY A 39 17.43 2.32 -28.97
N GLU A 40 16.88 3.52 -28.73
CA GLU A 40 17.53 4.59 -27.99
C GLU A 40 17.71 4.21 -26.51
N VAL A 41 18.92 4.41 -25.98
CA VAL A 41 19.18 4.25 -24.54
C VAL A 41 18.69 5.48 -23.78
N LEU A 42 17.66 5.29 -22.97
CA LEU A 42 17.12 6.31 -22.09
C LEU A 42 18.03 6.48 -20.86
N SER A 43 18.52 7.70 -20.67
CA SER A 43 19.24 8.09 -19.45
C SER A 43 18.33 7.94 -18.22
N PRO A 44 18.91 7.79 -17.00
CA PRO A 44 18.10 7.71 -15.78
C PRO A 44 17.15 8.90 -15.58
N ALA A 45 17.53 10.10 -16.05
CA ALA A 45 16.70 11.29 -15.98
C ALA A 45 15.50 11.20 -16.93
N VAL A 46 15.73 10.82 -18.20
CA VAL A 46 14.66 10.65 -19.20
C VAL A 46 13.70 9.54 -18.79
N LEU A 47 14.22 8.42 -18.27
CA LEU A 47 13.38 7.35 -17.74
C LEU A 47 12.52 7.85 -16.56
N ALA A 48 13.11 8.61 -15.63
CA ALA A 48 12.37 9.17 -14.50
C ALA A 48 11.30 10.16 -14.94
N GLU A 49 11.55 10.95 -15.98
CA GLU A 49 10.60 11.85 -16.59
C GLU A 49 9.41 11.10 -17.21
N ARG A 50 9.66 10.12 -18.08
CA ARG A 50 8.61 9.31 -18.72
C ARG A 50 7.74 8.54 -17.71
N VAL A 51 8.38 7.94 -16.70
CA VAL A 51 7.68 7.31 -15.57
C VAL A 51 6.88 8.34 -14.78
N GLY A 52 7.41 9.55 -14.64
CA GLY A 52 6.80 10.66 -13.91
C GLY A 52 5.51 11.13 -14.56
N TRP A 53 5.54 11.35 -15.88
CA TRP A 53 4.34 11.69 -16.66
C TRP A 53 3.24 10.65 -16.47
N CYS A 54 3.56 9.36 -16.58
CA CYS A 54 2.59 8.30 -16.36
C CYS A 54 2.07 8.29 -14.91
N ALA A 55 2.96 8.48 -13.93
CA ALA A 55 2.59 8.53 -12.51
C ALA A 55 1.71 9.74 -12.18
N ASP A 56 1.89 10.87 -12.87
CA ASP A 56 1.06 12.06 -12.73
C ASP A 56 -0.35 11.86 -13.29
N LEU A 57 -0.45 11.24 -14.48
CA LEU A 57 -1.74 10.85 -15.04
C LEU A 57 -2.51 9.92 -14.11
N VAL A 58 -1.83 8.89 -13.57
CA VAL A 58 -2.43 7.96 -12.60
C VAL A 58 -2.82 8.70 -11.33
N ALA A 59 -1.94 9.53 -10.75
CA ALA A 59 -2.22 10.25 -9.51
C ALA A 59 -3.40 11.23 -9.65
N GLY A 60 -3.50 11.93 -10.78
CA GLY A 60 -4.64 12.80 -11.10
C GLY A 60 -5.96 12.03 -11.15
N MET A 61 -5.98 10.90 -11.87
CA MET A 61 -7.16 10.03 -11.96
C MET A 61 -7.55 9.40 -10.62
N VAL A 62 -6.56 9.05 -9.78
CA VAL A 62 -6.79 8.56 -8.41
C VAL A 62 -7.40 9.66 -7.55
N GLY A 63 -6.85 10.87 -7.61
CA GLY A 63 -7.36 12.02 -6.86
C GLY A 63 -8.82 12.34 -7.21
N ALA A 64 -9.17 12.31 -8.50
CA ALA A 64 -10.55 12.49 -8.96
C ALA A 64 -11.48 11.38 -8.43
N LEU A 65 -11.09 10.10 -8.51
CA LEU A 65 -11.88 8.98 -7.99
C LEU A 65 -12.09 9.07 -6.48
N ILE A 66 -11.04 9.35 -5.72
CA ILE A 66 -11.15 9.49 -4.28
C ILE A 66 -12.02 10.71 -3.95
N GLY A 67 -11.79 11.85 -4.59
CA GLY A 67 -12.59 13.05 -4.36
C GLY A 67 -14.09 12.84 -4.58
N GLY A 68 -14.46 12.08 -5.62
CA GLY A 68 -15.86 11.74 -5.91
C GLY A 68 -16.50 10.74 -4.94
N HIS A 69 -15.70 9.87 -4.31
CA HIS A 69 -16.19 8.75 -3.50
C HIS A 69 -15.73 8.76 -2.03
N TRP A 70 -15.16 9.87 -1.57
CA TRP A 70 -14.73 10.06 -0.18
C TRP A 70 -15.90 10.50 0.69
N ASN A 71 -16.88 9.61 0.87
CA ASN A 71 -18.06 9.84 1.70
C ASN A 71 -18.54 8.51 2.31
N ALA A 72 -19.39 8.60 3.35
CA ALA A 72 -19.87 7.44 4.08
C ALA A 72 -20.67 6.46 3.22
N VAL A 73 -21.56 6.97 2.36
CA VAL A 73 -22.45 6.17 1.51
C VAL A 73 -21.65 5.26 0.58
N ASP A 74 -20.68 5.83 -0.12
CA ASP A 74 -19.86 5.07 -1.06
C ASP A 74 -18.94 4.09 -0.31
N VAL A 75 -18.28 4.52 0.77
CA VAL A 75 -17.43 3.59 1.54
C VAL A 75 -18.22 2.41 2.08
N ASP A 76 -19.45 2.63 2.55
CA ASP A 76 -20.33 1.55 3.00
C ASP A 76 -20.77 0.65 1.84
N ALA A 77 -21.09 1.22 0.67
CA ALA A 77 -21.40 0.44 -0.54
C ALA A 77 -20.21 -0.41 -1.01
N LEU A 78 -18.97 0.07 -0.86
CA LEU A 78 -17.79 -0.72 -1.18
C LEU A 78 -17.49 -1.79 -0.11
N ALA A 79 -17.75 -1.46 1.15
CA ALA A 79 -17.49 -2.34 2.29
C ALA A 79 -18.53 -3.46 2.45
N CYS A 80 -19.77 -3.27 2.01
CA CYS A 80 -20.82 -4.30 2.07
C CYS A 80 -20.44 -5.54 1.24
N GLY A 81 -19.52 -5.39 0.29
CA GLY A 81 -18.94 -6.51 -0.45
C GLY A 81 -19.86 -7.10 -1.51
N VAL A 82 -21.00 -6.47 -1.81
CA VAL A 82 -21.94 -6.84 -2.88
C VAL A 82 -22.34 -5.63 -3.72
N ASP A 83 -22.73 -5.84 -4.97
CA ASP A 83 -23.34 -4.79 -5.79
C ASP A 83 -24.85 -4.64 -5.51
N ALA A 84 -25.51 -3.67 -6.16
CA ALA A 84 -26.95 -3.44 -6.01
C ALA A 84 -27.82 -4.65 -6.42
N GLY A 85 -27.27 -5.59 -7.20
CA GLY A 85 -27.91 -6.85 -7.57
C GLY A 85 -27.56 -8.02 -6.64
N GLY A 86 -26.91 -7.77 -5.49
CA GLY A 86 -26.52 -8.79 -4.52
C GLY A 86 -25.31 -9.63 -4.94
N ARG A 87 -24.62 -9.32 -6.04
CA ARG A 87 -23.47 -10.10 -6.49
C ARG A 87 -22.22 -9.65 -5.75
N ARG A 88 -21.45 -10.60 -5.23
CA ARG A 88 -20.19 -10.35 -4.53
C ARG A 88 -19.24 -9.48 -5.34
N LEU A 89 -18.64 -8.47 -4.71
CA LEU A 89 -17.59 -7.65 -5.29
C LEU A 89 -16.29 -8.44 -5.45
N PRO A 90 -15.56 -8.29 -6.57
CA PRO A 90 -14.28 -8.95 -6.77
C PRO A 90 -13.22 -8.50 -5.75
N SER A 91 -12.24 -9.38 -5.50
CA SER A 91 -11.11 -9.07 -4.61
C SER A 91 -10.20 -7.97 -5.18
N ASN A 92 -10.00 -7.91 -6.50
CA ASN A 92 -9.30 -6.82 -7.15
C ASN A 92 -10.10 -5.53 -7.03
N ALA A 93 -9.47 -4.47 -6.50
CA ALA A 93 -10.16 -3.23 -6.20
C ALA A 93 -10.68 -2.56 -7.48
N TRP A 94 -9.89 -2.54 -8.56
CA TRP A 94 -10.31 -1.95 -9.84
C TRP A 94 -11.57 -2.61 -10.42
N MET A 95 -11.70 -3.93 -10.27
CA MET A 95 -12.88 -4.66 -10.75
C MET A 95 -14.10 -4.38 -9.88
N ALA A 96 -13.91 -4.23 -8.56
CA ALA A 96 -15.00 -3.86 -7.66
C ALA A 96 -15.52 -2.46 -7.96
N LEU A 97 -14.65 -1.48 -8.18
CA LEU A 97 -15.08 -0.13 -8.57
C LEU A 97 -15.90 -0.18 -9.88
N ARG A 98 -15.41 -0.89 -10.90
CA ARG A 98 -16.17 -1.06 -12.15
C ARG A 98 -17.51 -1.76 -11.96
N ARG A 99 -17.58 -2.75 -11.06
CA ARG A 99 -18.85 -3.44 -10.74
C ARG A 99 -19.86 -2.51 -10.06
N LEU A 100 -19.38 -1.54 -9.28
CA LEU A 100 -20.19 -0.46 -8.70
C LEU A 100 -20.49 0.67 -9.68
N GLY A 101 -20.03 0.58 -10.94
CA GLY A 101 -20.17 1.63 -11.94
C GLY A 101 -19.23 2.83 -11.72
N TRP A 102 -18.29 2.73 -10.80
CA TRP A 102 -17.36 3.82 -10.48
C TRP A 102 -16.16 3.79 -11.42
N THR A 103 -15.96 4.90 -12.12
CA THR A 103 -14.85 5.07 -13.06
C THR A 103 -14.25 6.45 -12.94
N THR A 104 -13.01 6.59 -13.44
CA THR A 104 -12.32 7.87 -13.54
C THR A 104 -12.48 8.44 -14.94
N THR A 105 -12.49 9.76 -15.05
CA THR A 105 -12.38 10.47 -16.32
C THR A 105 -10.92 10.75 -16.62
N VAL A 106 -10.48 10.38 -17.82
CA VAL A 106 -9.17 10.76 -18.34
C VAL A 106 -9.19 12.27 -18.65
N PRO A 107 -8.10 13.02 -18.41
CA PRO A 107 -8.03 14.44 -18.77
C PRO A 107 -8.38 14.70 -20.24
N VAL A 108 -9.01 15.85 -20.51
CA VAL A 108 -9.42 16.22 -21.87
C VAL A 108 -8.20 16.26 -22.81
N GLY A 109 -8.34 15.67 -24.00
CA GLY A 109 -7.28 15.60 -25.00
C GLY A 109 -6.19 14.55 -24.71
N VAL A 110 -6.27 13.83 -23.58
CA VAL A 110 -5.32 12.78 -23.22
C VAL A 110 -5.88 11.40 -23.57
N ARG A 111 -5.05 10.57 -24.19
CA ARG A 111 -5.30 9.16 -24.51
C ARG A 111 -4.41 8.27 -23.67
N VAL A 112 -5.03 7.40 -22.88
CA VAL A 112 -4.33 6.40 -22.06
C VAL A 112 -4.79 4.99 -22.41
N ASN A 113 -3.94 4.00 -22.18
CA ASN A 113 -4.34 2.60 -22.20
C ASN A 113 -5.30 2.30 -21.04
N ASP A 114 -6.26 1.39 -21.24
CA ASP A 114 -7.18 0.93 -20.17
C ASP A 114 -6.42 0.44 -18.93
N ARG A 115 -5.21 -0.12 -19.09
CA ARG A 115 -4.37 -0.56 -17.98
C ARG A 115 -3.86 0.57 -17.09
N VAL A 116 -3.68 1.77 -17.64
CA VAL A 116 -3.38 2.98 -16.86
C VAL A 116 -4.59 3.38 -16.01
N VAL A 117 -5.80 3.29 -16.58
CA VAL A 117 -7.05 3.48 -15.82
C VAL A 117 -7.20 2.43 -14.71
N ARG A 118 -6.87 1.16 -14.98
CA ARG A 118 -6.88 0.10 -13.96
C ARG A 118 -5.91 0.39 -12.82
N MET A 119 -4.71 0.90 -13.09
CA MET A 119 -3.78 1.32 -12.03
C MET A 119 -4.41 2.38 -11.13
N ALA A 120 -5.08 3.38 -11.70
CA ALA A 120 -5.75 4.41 -10.92
C ALA A 120 -6.91 3.83 -10.09
N GLN A 121 -7.76 3.02 -10.71
CA GLN A 121 -8.89 2.37 -10.02
C GLN A 121 -8.41 1.43 -8.89
N GLU A 122 -7.34 0.67 -9.11
CA GLU A 122 -6.80 -0.24 -8.10
C GLU A 122 -6.24 0.54 -6.90
N GLN A 123 -5.52 1.64 -7.14
CA GLN A 123 -5.00 2.49 -6.08
C GLN A 123 -6.12 3.18 -5.30
N ALA A 124 -7.08 3.82 -5.99
CA ALA A 124 -8.21 4.49 -5.35
C ALA A 124 -9.06 3.49 -4.54
N GLY A 125 -9.40 2.35 -5.12
CA GLY A 125 -10.25 1.35 -4.45
C GLY A 125 -9.60 0.72 -3.23
N ARG A 126 -8.27 0.54 -3.22
CA ARG A 126 -7.54 0.10 -2.01
C ARG A 126 -7.63 1.14 -0.90
N VAL A 127 -7.47 2.42 -1.24
CA VAL A 127 -7.58 3.52 -0.27
C VAL A 127 -8.99 3.60 0.31
N LEU A 128 -10.02 3.56 -0.55
CA LEU A 128 -11.42 3.59 -0.12
C LEU A 128 -11.77 2.36 0.74
N ARG A 129 -11.32 1.16 0.40
CA ARG A 129 -11.54 -0.02 1.27
C ARG A 129 -10.88 0.12 2.63
N SER A 130 -9.72 0.78 2.69
CA SER A 130 -8.97 0.92 3.94
C SER A 130 -9.62 1.88 4.95
N VAL A 131 -10.52 2.77 4.50
CA VAL A 131 -11.10 3.78 5.40
C VAL A 131 -12.28 3.26 6.20
N LYS A 132 -12.98 2.20 5.76
CA LYS A 132 -14.18 1.68 6.47
C LYS A 132 -13.93 1.45 7.97
N TRP A 133 -12.82 0.80 8.31
CA TRP A 133 -12.46 0.57 9.72
C TRP A 133 -12.27 1.89 10.50
N ARG A 134 -11.67 2.91 9.88
CA ARG A 134 -11.52 4.24 10.50
C ARG A 134 -12.86 4.96 10.61
N ALA A 135 -13.78 4.76 9.65
CA ALA A 135 -15.13 5.30 9.68
C ALA A 135 -15.91 4.72 10.87
N ASP A 136 -15.90 3.39 11.02
CA ASP A 136 -16.59 2.69 12.11
C ASP A 136 -16.02 3.08 13.48
N LEU A 137 -14.69 3.14 13.61
CA LEU A 137 -14.02 3.62 14.82
C LEU A 137 -14.43 5.06 15.16
N THR A 138 -14.50 5.94 14.17
CA THR A 138 -14.86 7.35 14.37
C THR A 138 -16.33 7.48 14.75
N ALA A 139 -17.24 6.76 14.08
CA ALA A 139 -18.66 6.74 14.38
C ALA A 139 -18.94 6.23 15.82
N GLY A 140 -18.28 5.15 16.24
CA GLY A 140 -18.39 4.64 17.61
C GLY A 140 -17.88 5.65 18.65
N VAL A 141 -16.77 6.34 18.38
CA VAL A 141 -16.25 7.40 19.26
C VAL A 141 -17.18 8.62 19.33
N LEU A 142 -17.76 9.05 18.21
CA LEU A 142 -18.65 10.20 18.15
C LEU A 142 -20.00 9.94 18.84
N SER A 143 -20.57 8.76 18.61
CA SER A 143 -21.83 8.34 19.25
C SER A 143 -21.71 8.16 20.77
N THR A 144 -20.49 7.98 21.28
CA THR A 144 -20.19 7.82 22.71
C THR A 144 -19.20 8.87 23.20
N TRP A 145 -19.36 10.11 22.71
CA TRP A 145 -18.48 11.22 23.07
C TRP A 145 -18.49 11.45 24.59
N PRO A 146 -17.33 11.39 25.27
CA PRO A 146 -17.28 11.44 26.72
C PRO A 146 -17.44 12.86 27.25
N ALA A 147 -17.77 12.99 28.53
CA ALA A 147 -17.85 14.29 29.20
C ALA A 147 -16.48 15.00 29.24
N ASP A 148 -15.39 14.25 29.49
CA ASP A 148 -14.01 14.73 29.37
C ASP A 148 -13.24 13.87 28.34
N PRO A 149 -12.86 14.40 27.17
CA PRO A 149 -12.10 13.64 26.17
C PRO A 149 -10.70 13.22 26.62
N ARG A 150 -10.18 13.78 27.72
CA ARG A 150 -8.90 13.35 28.32
C ARG A 150 -9.08 12.18 29.29
N LYS A 151 -10.30 11.94 29.79
CA LYS A 151 -10.61 10.96 30.83
C LYS A 151 -11.96 10.28 30.56
N ARG A 152 -11.91 9.00 30.19
CA ARG A 152 -13.10 8.15 30.15
C ARG A 152 -13.23 7.37 31.47
N THR A 153 -14.42 7.39 32.04
CA THR A 153 -14.85 6.51 33.12
C THR A 153 -14.92 5.05 32.65
N PRO A 154 -14.95 4.06 33.55
CA PRO A 154 -15.13 2.65 33.17
C PRO A 154 -16.40 2.40 32.34
N ALA A 155 -17.50 3.09 32.65
CA ALA A 155 -18.75 2.96 31.90
C ALA A 155 -18.63 3.53 30.49
N GLU A 156 -18.03 4.72 30.32
CA GLU A 156 -17.77 5.29 28.98
C GLU A 156 -16.78 4.45 28.17
N TRP A 157 -15.88 3.71 28.84
CA TRP A 157 -15.00 2.73 28.19
C TRP A 157 -15.76 1.53 27.64
N GLU A 158 -16.73 1.01 28.40
CA GLU A 158 -17.56 -0.09 27.92
C GLU A 158 -18.43 0.37 26.75
N GLN A 159 -19.12 1.50 26.90
CA GLN A 159 -19.99 2.07 25.86
C GLN A 159 -19.28 2.25 24.52
N VAL A 160 -18.09 2.87 24.51
CA VAL A 160 -17.34 3.07 23.26
C VAL A 160 -16.88 1.76 22.63
N ARG A 161 -16.56 0.74 23.43
CA ARG A 161 -16.18 -0.58 22.91
C ARG A 161 -17.37 -1.30 22.30
N THR A 162 -18.53 -1.23 22.93
CA THR A 162 -19.78 -1.78 22.39
C THR A 162 -20.18 -1.08 21.08
N ALA A 163 -19.96 0.24 20.98
CA ALA A 163 -20.33 1.04 19.82
C ALA A 163 -19.43 0.83 18.59
N ILE A 164 -18.27 0.18 18.73
CA ILE A 164 -17.33 -0.06 17.63
C ILE A 164 -17.37 -1.54 17.24
N PRO A 165 -17.58 -1.90 15.96
CA PRO A 165 -17.42 -3.27 15.50
C PRO A 165 -16.07 -3.89 15.88
N GLY A 166 -16.08 -4.96 16.68
CA GLY A 166 -14.87 -5.62 17.21
C GLY A 166 -14.16 -4.84 18.33
N GLY A 167 -14.83 -3.84 18.91
CA GLY A 167 -14.29 -2.93 19.92
C GLY A 167 -13.86 -3.57 21.22
N GLU A 168 -14.39 -4.75 21.56
CA GLU A 168 -13.98 -5.57 22.70
C GLU A 168 -12.50 -5.96 22.64
N SER A 169 -11.97 -6.15 21.43
CA SER A 169 -10.58 -6.54 21.19
C SER A 169 -9.64 -5.36 20.92
N LEU A 170 -10.18 -4.14 20.77
CA LEU A 170 -9.39 -2.97 20.40
C LEU A 170 -8.47 -2.51 21.55
N ALA A 171 -7.22 -2.20 21.21
CA ALA A 171 -6.31 -1.57 22.15
C ALA A 171 -6.84 -0.18 22.55
N SER A 172 -6.87 0.13 23.85
CA SER A 172 -7.35 1.43 24.35
C SER A 172 -6.58 2.61 23.74
N SER A 173 -5.32 2.42 23.34
CA SER A 173 -4.50 3.43 22.66
C SER A 173 -5.09 3.90 21.33
N VAL A 174 -5.75 3.02 20.58
CA VAL A 174 -6.43 3.34 19.31
C VAL A 174 -7.61 4.27 19.57
N ILE A 175 -8.48 3.92 20.51
CA ILE A 175 -9.65 4.71 20.89
C ILE A 175 -9.22 6.07 21.47
N LYS A 176 -8.18 6.09 22.32
CA LYS A 176 -7.59 7.35 22.84
C LYS A 176 -7.03 8.21 21.72
N GLY A 177 -6.33 7.60 20.77
CA GLY A 177 -5.77 8.29 19.60
C GLY A 177 -6.86 8.96 18.77
N ARG A 178 -7.95 8.24 18.47
CA ARG A 178 -9.09 8.79 17.73
C ARG A 178 -9.82 9.87 18.53
N THR A 179 -10.09 9.65 19.81
CA THR A 179 -10.74 10.65 20.69
C THR A 179 -9.94 11.96 20.71
N ARG A 180 -8.60 11.89 20.73
CA ARG A 180 -7.74 13.06 20.67
C ARG A 180 -7.85 13.81 19.33
N GLN A 181 -7.89 13.09 18.20
CA GLN A 181 -8.04 13.72 16.89
C GLN A 181 -9.39 14.47 16.79
N VAL A 182 -10.47 13.85 17.26
CA VAL A 182 -11.79 14.49 17.33
C VAL A 182 -11.77 15.70 18.28
N ALA A 183 -11.11 15.60 19.43
CA ALA A 183 -10.98 16.73 20.37
C ALA A 183 -10.19 17.90 19.76
N THR A 184 -9.14 17.62 18.99
CA THR A 184 -8.41 18.65 18.22
C THR A 184 -9.32 19.33 17.19
N PHE A 185 -10.12 18.55 16.47
CA PHE A 185 -11.10 19.10 15.53
C PHE A 185 -12.13 19.98 16.25
N LEU A 186 -12.68 19.52 17.38
CA LEU A 186 -13.63 20.27 18.21
C LEU A 186 -13.05 21.60 18.68
N ALA A 187 -11.80 21.60 19.16
CA ALA A 187 -11.13 22.82 19.60
C ALA A 187 -10.95 23.83 18.45
N ALA A 188 -10.67 23.36 17.23
CA ALA A 188 -10.47 24.23 16.07
C ALA A 188 -11.77 24.73 15.43
N ASN A 189 -12.86 23.96 15.50
CA ASN A 189 -14.09 24.23 14.75
C ASN A 189 -15.31 24.55 15.64
N GLY A 190 -15.19 24.43 16.96
CA GLY A 190 -16.29 24.67 17.91
C GLY A 190 -17.41 23.62 17.88
N ARG A 191 -17.27 22.56 17.08
CA ARG A 191 -18.21 21.43 16.99
C ARG A 191 -17.51 20.12 16.71
N LEU A 192 -18.18 19.01 17.00
CA LEU A 192 -17.71 17.68 16.59
C LEU A 192 -17.74 17.55 15.05
N PRO A 193 -16.83 16.75 14.48
CA PRO A 193 -16.93 16.37 13.08
C PRO A 193 -18.17 15.47 12.90
N VAL A 194 -18.80 15.55 11.73
CA VAL A 194 -19.93 14.69 11.35
C VAL A 194 -19.47 13.24 11.24
N ASP A 195 -18.31 13.02 10.63
CA ASP A 195 -17.76 11.69 10.38
C ASP A 195 -16.23 11.72 10.17
N VAL A 196 -15.65 10.59 9.76
CA VAL A 196 -14.21 10.49 9.46
C VAL A 196 -13.81 11.28 8.19
N PHE A 197 -14.74 11.49 7.26
CA PHE A 197 -14.48 12.11 5.97
C PHE A 197 -14.24 13.61 6.15
N GLU A 198 -15.02 14.23 7.04
CA GLU A 198 -14.79 15.58 7.50
C GLU A 198 -13.54 15.68 8.39
N LEU A 199 -13.33 14.71 9.29
CA LEU A 199 -12.21 14.74 10.24
C LEU A 199 -10.82 14.64 9.57
N GLU A 200 -10.66 13.77 8.56
CA GLU A 200 -9.35 13.48 7.94
C GLU A 200 -9.14 14.22 6.60
N GLY A 201 -10.22 14.66 5.94
CA GLY A 201 -10.17 15.10 4.54
C GLY A 201 -9.80 13.97 3.57
N ALA A 202 -9.92 14.23 2.27
CA ALA A 202 -9.58 13.24 1.25
C ALA A 202 -8.07 12.93 1.25
N PRO A 203 -7.67 11.65 1.31
CA PRO A 203 -6.26 11.26 1.40
C PRO A 203 -5.52 11.56 0.11
N ARG A 204 -4.27 12.03 0.24
CA ARG A 204 -3.36 12.19 -0.89
C ARG A 204 -2.66 10.86 -1.18
N VAL A 205 -2.81 10.35 -2.39
CA VAL A 205 -2.17 9.10 -2.80
C VAL A 205 -0.78 9.38 -3.37
N PRO A 206 0.24 8.57 -3.02
CA PRO A 206 1.58 8.72 -3.58
C PRO A 206 1.59 8.61 -5.11
N ARG A 207 2.46 9.38 -5.76
CA ARG A 207 2.76 9.25 -7.20
C ARG A 207 3.47 7.92 -7.45
N MET A 208 2.74 6.92 -7.93
CA MET A 208 3.27 5.58 -8.18
C MET A 208 2.53 4.83 -9.29
N LEU A 209 3.23 3.89 -9.91
CA LEU A 209 2.66 2.96 -10.90
C LEU A 209 2.57 1.56 -10.30
N LEU A 210 1.36 1.10 -9.99
CA LEU A 210 1.11 -0.24 -9.48
C LEU A 210 0.99 -1.22 -10.65
N LEU A 211 2.11 -1.66 -11.22
CA LEU A 211 2.10 -2.48 -12.45
C LEU A 211 1.43 -3.86 -12.24
N ALA A 212 1.34 -4.34 -11.00
CA ALA A 212 0.57 -5.55 -10.66
C ALA A 212 -0.94 -5.44 -10.95
N ALA A 213 -1.48 -4.23 -11.15
CA ALA A 213 -2.86 -4.03 -11.61
C ALA A 213 -3.02 -4.20 -13.14
N CYS A 214 -1.91 -4.37 -13.85
CA CYS A 214 -1.85 -4.49 -15.30
C CYS A 214 -1.59 -5.94 -15.73
N ASP A 215 -1.64 -6.16 -17.04
CA ASP A 215 -1.23 -7.42 -17.66
C ASP A 215 -0.16 -7.16 -18.73
N ARG A 216 0.16 -8.21 -19.48
CA ARG A 216 1.18 -8.21 -20.54
C ARG A 216 0.96 -7.19 -21.65
N GLN A 217 -0.20 -6.55 -21.75
CA GLN A 217 -0.42 -5.45 -22.69
C GLN A 217 0.26 -4.15 -22.24
N GLN A 218 0.56 -3.99 -20.94
CA GLN A 218 1.18 -2.79 -20.39
C GLN A 218 2.58 -3.05 -19.81
N ALA A 219 2.81 -4.20 -19.19
CA ALA A 219 4.11 -4.53 -18.61
C ALA A 219 4.36 -6.04 -18.51
N THR A 220 5.62 -6.44 -18.60
CA THR A 220 6.12 -7.78 -18.30
C THR A 220 7.40 -7.71 -17.47
N ILE A 221 7.66 -8.74 -16.67
CA ILE A 221 8.94 -8.91 -15.98
C ILE A 221 9.46 -10.32 -16.22
N GLU A 222 10.72 -10.40 -16.63
CA GLU A 222 11.37 -11.66 -16.97
C GLU A 222 12.69 -11.73 -16.22
N ARG A 223 13.04 -12.91 -15.67
CA ARG A 223 14.36 -13.14 -15.06
C ARG A 223 15.30 -13.68 -16.14
N SER A 224 16.57 -13.27 -16.09
CA SER A 224 17.60 -13.81 -16.96
C SER A 224 17.97 -15.23 -16.53
N GLU A 225 18.09 -16.15 -17.50
CA GLU A 225 18.59 -17.50 -17.24
C GLU A 225 20.10 -17.52 -17.00
N ALA A 226 20.84 -16.77 -17.80
CA ALA A 226 22.30 -16.72 -17.75
C ALA A 226 22.81 -16.02 -16.49
N ASP A 227 22.03 -15.07 -15.96
CA ASP A 227 22.35 -14.33 -14.73
C ASP A 227 21.08 -14.15 -13.89
N PRO A 228 20.77 -15.09 -12.97
CA PRO A 228 19.59 -15.01 -12.11
C PRO A 228 19.55 -13.77 -11.21
N GLY A 229 20.67 -13.04 -11.05
CA GLY A 229 20.72 -11.74 -10.38
C GLY A 229 20.14 -10.59 -11.20
N ARG A 230 19.71 -10.85 -12.45
CA ARG A 230 19.12 -9.86 -13.35
C ARG A 230 17.69 -10.18 -13.72
N ALA A 231 16.88 -9.13 -13.82
CA ALA A 231 15.56 -9.16 -14.41
C ALA A 231 15.42 -8.05 -15.47
N LEU A 232 14.52 -8.25 -16.44
CA LEU A 232 14.15 -7.26 -17.44
C LEU A 232 12.68 -6.90 -17.22
N LEU A 233 12.44 -5.64 -16.84
CA LEU A 233 11.10 -5.07 -16.81
C LEU A 233 10.84 -4.40 -18.15
N ARG A 234 9.84 -4.86 -18.88
CA ARG A 234 9.36 -4.17 -20.08
C ARG A 234 8.05 -3.50 -19.73
N LEU A 235 7.86 -2.24 -20.09
CA LEU A 235 6.61 -1.53 -19.87
C LEU A 235 6.36 -0.45 -20.91
N GLN A 236 5.09 -0.20 -21.22
CA GLN A 236 4.73 0.95 -22.04
C GLN A 236 4.79 2.24 -21.21
N LEU A 237 5.50 3.23 -21.72
CA LEU A 237 5.61 4.58 -21.15
C LEU A 237 5.22 5.63 -22.18
N PRO A 238 4.66 6.77 -21.75
CA PRO A 238 4.37 7.84 -22.66
C PRO A 238 5.67 8.55 -23.09
N THR A 239 5.71 9.01 -24.34
CA THR A 239 6.82 9.80 -24.90
C THR A 239 6.67 11.30 -24.64
N ARG A 240 5.54 11.72 -24.07
CA ARG A 240 5.20 13.10 -23.70
C ARG A 240 4.27 13.12 -22.48
N SER A 241 4.14 14.28 -21.82
CA SER A 241 3.29 14.43 -20.63
C SER A 241 1.79 14.35 -20.92
N ASP A 242 1.37 14.76 -22.13
CA ASP A 242 -0.01 14.77 -22.63
C ASP A 242 -0.19 13.82 -23.83
N PRO A 243 -0.10 12.48 -23.66
CA PRO A 243 -0.24 11.56 -24.78
C PRO A 243 -1.61 11.75 -25.43
N ARG A 244 -1.67 12.04 -26.73
CA ARG A 244 -2.89 12.37 -27.49
C ARG A 244 -3.41 11.18 -28.28
N GLY A 245 -2.53 10.23 -28.59
CA GLY A 245 -2.86 8.99 -29.28
C GLY A 245 -2.06 7.80 -28.74
N TYR A 246 -2.36 6.61 -29.26
CA TYR A 246 -1.61 5.41 -28.92
C TYR A 246 -0.17 5.42 -29.45
N GLY A 247 0.12 6.24 -30.48
CA GLY A 247 1.49 6.46 -30.96
C GLY A 247 2.38 7.25 -30.00
N ASP A 248 1.80 7.89 -28.97
CA ASP A 248 2.57 8.56 -27.92
C ASP A 248 3.00 7.61 -26.80
N TRP A 249 2.91 6.29 -27.01
CA TRP A 249 3.26 5.26 -26.04
C TRP A 249 4.25 4.28 -26.67
N THR A 250 5.42 4.11 -26.04
CA THR A 250 6.45 3.18 -26.53
C THR A 250 6.79 2.15 -25.46
N TRP A 251 7.20 0.95 -25.89
CA TRP A 251 7.75 -0.04 -24.99
C TRP A 251 9.16 0.36 -24.57
N VAL A 252 9.43 0.29 -23.27
CA VAL A 252 10.75 0.56 -22.70
C VAL A 252 11.21 -0.67 -21.93
N ALA A 253 12.38 -1.18 -22.29
CA ALA A 253 13.05 -2.29 -21.63
C ALA A 253 14.01 -1.76 -20.54
N CYS A 254 13.74 -2.08 -19.29
CA CYS A 254 14.46 -1.59 -18.11
C CYS A 254 15.17 -2.75 -17.39
N PRO A 255 16.50 -2.87 -17.48
CA PRO A 255 17.25 -3.85 -16.72
C PRO A 255 17.18 -3.58 -15.20
N ILE A 256 17.02 -4.64 -14.43
CA ILE A 256 16.94 -4.64 -12.97
C ILE A 256 18.05 -5.55 -12.42
N SER A 257 18.89 -5.01 -11.53
CA SER A 257 19.75 -5.81 -10.67
C SER A 257 19.00 -6.19 -9.40
N LEU A 258 18.77 -7.48 -9.20
CA LEU A 258 18.12 -8.03 -8.01
C LEU A 258 19.14 -8.13 -6.87
N PRO A 259 18.79 -7.75 -5.64
CA PRO A 259 19.69 -7.93 -4.52
C PRO A 259 19.86 -9.43 -4.19
N PRO A 260 20.99 -9.85 -3.58
CA PRO A 260 21.23 -11.25 -3.22
C PRO A 260 20.19 -11.87 -2.29
N THR A 261 19.37 -11.04 -1.63
CA THR A 261 18.24 -11.48 -0.79
C THR A 261 17.05 -12.02 -1.58
N VAL A 262 17.02 -11.86 -2.90
CA VAL A 262 16.01 -12.44 -3.78
C VAL A 262 16.51 -13.82 -4.24
N PRO A 263 15.89 -14.92 -3.81
CA PRO A 263 16.30 -16.26 -4.25
C PRO A 263 16.24 -16.39 -5.78
N THR A 264 17.15 -17.19 -6.33
CA THR A 264 17.26 -17.43 -7.78
C THR A 264 15.98 -18.05 -8.35
N GLY A 265 15.39 -19.01 -7.64
CA GLY A 265 14.11 -19.65 -7.99
C GLY A 265 12.85 -18.87 -7.61
N ALA A 266 12.97 -17.63 -7.13
CA ALA A 266 11.80 -16.85 -6.74
C ALA A 266 11.01 -16.34 -7.96
N VAL A 267 9.69 -16.51 -7.91
CA VAL A 267 8.74 -15.94 -8.86
C VAL A 267 8.66 -14.43 -8.62
N LEU A 268 9.11 -13.65 -9.59
CA LEU A 268 9.04 -12.19 -9.60
C LEU A 268 7.65 -11.73 -10.04
N HIS A 269 7.13 -10.71 -9.38
CA HIS A 269 5.88 -10.05 -9.74
C HIS A 269 6.15 -8.67 -10.33
N LEU A 270 5.20 -8.16 -11.13
CA LEU A 270 5.29 -6.81 -11.67
C LEU A 270 5.45 -5.78 -10.52
N PRO A 271 6.46 -4.90 -10.61
CA PRO A 271 6.81 -4.03 -9.48
C PRO A 271 5.85 -2.87 -9.32
N THR A 272 5.90 -2.23 -8.15
CA THR A 272 5.43 -0.85 -8.02
C THR A 272 6.58 0.10 -8.37
N LEU A 273 6.35 1.05 -9.27
CA LEU A 273 7.34 2.07 -9.61
C LEU A 273 7.06 3.37 -8.87
N ARG A 274 8.11 4.01 -8.36
CA ARG A 274 8.05 5.28 -7.61
C ARG A 274 9.23 6.16 -7.99
N ILE A 275 9.01 7.47 -8.00
CA ILE A 275 10.11 8.43 -8.18
C ILE A 275 10.57 8.92 -6.81
N THR A 276 11.88 8.86 -6.57
CA THR A 276 12.49 9.39 -5.33
C THR A 276 13.85 9.99 -5.65
N GLY A 277 14.00 11.30 -5.41
CA GLY A 277 15.25 12.02 -5.72
C GLY A 277 15.63 11.95 -7.19
N GLY A 278 14.66 12.15 -8.10
CA GLY A 278 14.87 12.11 -9.55
C GLY A 278 15.19 10.74 -10.13
N ARG A 279 15.00 9.66 -9.36
CA ARG A 279 15.32 8.28 -9.77
C ARG A 279 14.11 7.37 -9.66
N VAL A 280 14.00 6.41 -10.56
CA VAL A 280 12.93 5.41 -10.56
C VAL A 280 13.31 4.21 -9.68
N ARG A 281 12.56 4.04 -8.59
CA ARG A 281 12.63 2.87 -7.72
C ARG A 281 11.58 1.86 -8.13
N ALA A 282 11.98 0.60 -8.22
CA ALA A 282 11.09 -0.54 -8.43
C ALA A 282 11.02 -1.34 -7.13
N ASP A 283 9.85 -1.42 -6.52
CA ASP A 283 9.58 -2.35 -5.43
C ASP A 283 9.05 -3.65 -6.05
N VAL A 284 9.97 -4.61 -6.23
CA VAL A 284 9.74 -5.91 -6.87
C VAL A 284 9.28 -6.89 -5.80
N ALA A 285 7.99 -7.22 -5.81
CA ALA A 285 7.49 -8.32 -5.02
C ALA A 285 7.97 -9.65 -5.61
N TYR A 286 8.29 -10.61 -4.76
CA TYR A 286 8.67 -11.95 -5.18
C TYR A 286 8.10 -12.99 -4.22
N THR A 287 7.73 -14.14 -4.77
CA THR A 287 7.27 -15.30 -4.00
C THR A 287 8.27 -16.43 -4.12
N HIS A 288 8.63 -17.03 -3.00
CA HIS A 288 9.63 -18.11 -2.93
C HIS A 288 9.15 -19.18 -1.94
N PRO A 289 9.64 -20.43 -2.09
CA PRO A 289 9.31 -21.49 -1.16
C PRO A 289 10.04 -21.21 0.17
N VAL A 290 9.34 -21.47 1.27
CA VAL A 290 9.92 -21.49 2.61
C VAL A 290 9.44 -22.73 3.34
N PRO A 291 10.21 -23.26 4.31
CA PRO A 291 9.75 -24.37 5.13
C PRO A 291 8.43 -24.01 5.84
N LYS A 292 7.46 -24.93 5.79
CA LYS A 292 6.23 -24.80 6.56
C LYS A 292 6.60 -24.88 8.04
N ALA A 293 6.26 -23.83 8.79
CA ALA A 293 6.42 -23.85 10.24
C ALA A 293 5.64 -25.04 10.81
N ARG A 294 6.34 -25.96 11.47
CA ARG A 294 5.70 -27.05 12.22
C ARG A 294 5.14 -26.43 13.49
N ARG A 295 3.86 -26.69 13.79
CA ARG A 295 3.31 -26.42 15.13
C ARG A 295 3.99 -27.40 16.08
N THR A 296 5.09 -26.99 16.71
CA THR A 296 5.55 -27.67 17.92
C THR A 296 4.88 -27.00 19.11
N GLY A 297 4.74 -27.69 20.24
CA GLY A 297 4.13 -27.14 21.46
C GLY A 297 5.00 -26.04 22.06
N HIS A 298 5.10 -24.90 21.37
CA HIS A 298 5.93 -23.78 21.76
C HIS A 298 5.38 -23.19 23.05
N THR A 299 6.18 -23.28 24.11
CA THR A 299 5.90 -22.67 25.41
C THR A 299 6.28 -21.19 25.43
N VAL A 300 6.74 -20.61 24.33
CA VAL A 300 7.12 -19.19 24.24
C VAL A 300 6.48 -18.54 23.02
N ALA A 301 5.84 -17.40 23.22
CA ALA A 301 5.31 -16.53 22.17
C ALA A 301 6.10 -15.21 22.16
N LEU A 302 6.39 -14.69 20.96
CA LEU A 302 7.02 -13.39 20.76
C LEU A 302 6.04 -12.47 20.02
N GLY A 303 5.63 -11.38 20.67
CA GLY A 303 4.93 -10.28 20.02
C GLY A 303 5.95 -9.22 19.58
N VAL A 304 5.94 -8.86 18.29
CA VAL A 304 6.74 -7.76 17.75
C VAL A 304 5.79 -6.72 17.17
N ASP A 305 5.96 -5.47 17.58
CA ASP A 305 5.26 -4.30 17.07
C ASP A 305 6.27 -3.33 16.45
N TRP A 306 5.87 -2.75 15.33
CA TRP A 306 6.63 -1.70 14.64
C TRP A 306 5.85 -0.39 14.77
N GLY A 307 6.22 0.43 15.75
CA GLY A 307 5.61 1.73 15.98
C GLY A 307 6.19 2.80 15.05
N LEU A 308 5.38 3.80 14.69
CA LEU A 308 5.87 5.00 13.98
C LEU A 308 6.92 5.79 14.80
N ASN A 309 6.88 5.67 16.13
CA ASN A 309 7.74 6.40 17.07
C ASN A 309 8.80 5.52 17.75
N THR A 310 8.60 4.20 17.80
CA THR A 310 9.55 3.20 18.35
C THR A 310 9.91 2.23 17.24
N LEU A 311 11.18 2.23 16.82
CA LEU A 311 11.68 1.48 15.67
C LEU A 311 11.32 -0.02 15.71
N LEU A 312 11.21 -0.56 16.93
CA LEU A 312 10.76 -1.90 17.25
C LEU A 312 10.29 -1.91 18.71
N SER A 313 9.25 -2.66 19.02
CA SER A 313 8.91 -3.07 20.38
C SER A 313 8.64 -4.56 20.36
N ALA A 314 9.26 -5.31 21.26
CA ALA A 314 9.11 -6.75 21.33
C ALA A 314 8.85 -7.17 22.78
N GLY A 315 7.97 -8.14 22.95
CA GLY A 315 7.66 -8.76 24.24
C GLY A 315 7.53 -10.26 24.07
N ALA A 316 8.07 -11.02 25.02
CA ALA A 316 7.95 -12.46 25.03
C ALA A 316 7.04 -12.92 26.16
N LEU A 317 6.20 -13.91 25.89
CA LEU A 317 5.33 -14.59 26.86
C LEU A 317 5.75 -16.05 26.94
N ARG A 318 5.70 -16.64 28.13
CA ARG A 318 5.88 -18.08 28.35
C ARG A 318 4.59 -18.71 28.84
N LEU A 319 4.17 -19.79 28.20
CA LEU A 319 3.15 -20.72 28.69
C LEU A 319 3.84 -21.81 29.51
N HIS A 320 3.47 -21.93 30.77
CA HIS A 320 3.93 -22.98 31.68
C HIS A 320 3.06 -24.23 31.54
N GLU A 321 3.54 -25.37 32.06
CA GLU A 321 2.83 -26.66 31.98
C GLU A 321 1.48 -26.65 32.73
N ASP A 322 1.34 -25.79 33.73
CA ASP A 322 0.12 -25.53 34.49
C ASP A 322 -0.89 -24.63 33.74
N GLY A 323 -0.58 -24.23 32.50
CA GLY A 323 -1.42 -23.35 31.69
C GLY A 323 -1.24 -21.85 31.98
N ARG A 324 -0.39 -21.47 32.95
CA ARG A 324 -0.13 -20.07 33.29
C ARG A 324 0.69 -19.38 32.20
N ILE A 325 0.38 -18.12 31.90
CA ILE A 325 1.16 -17.28 30.99
C ILE A 325 1.96 -16.25 31.80
N THR A 326 3.26 -16.14 31.56
CA THR A 326 4.13 -15.13 32.20
C THR A 326 4.87 -14.31 31.15
N ALA A 327 4.85 -12.98 31.28
CA ALA A 327 5.69 -12.12 30.47
C ALA A 327 7.16 -12.29 30.88
N LEU A 328 8.02 -12.61 29.90
CA LEU A 328 9.46 -12.77 30.08
C LEU A 328 10.22 -11.43 30.03
N GLY A 329 9.50 -10.32 29.82
CA GLY A 329 10.02 -8.97 29.72
C GLY A 329 9.51 -8.25 28.46
N ALA A 330 9.31 -6.93 28.58
CA ALA A 330 9.08 -6.01 27.46
C ALA A 330 10.15 -4.92 27.57
N GLY A 331 11.06 -4.84 26.60
CA GLY A 331 12.21 -3.96 26.77
C GLY A 331 13.19 -4.04 25.62
N GLY A 332 12.84 -3.40 24.51
CA GLY A 332 13.73 -3.26 23.36
C GLY A 332 13.31 -2.08 22.50
N ALA A 333 13.16 -0.90 23.10
CA ALA A 333 12.99 0.33 22.33
C ALA A 333 14.37 0.71 21.79
N VAL A 334 14.64 0.44 20.51
CA VAL A 334 15.79 1.04 19.82
C VAL A 334 15.37 2.45 19.41
N PRO A 335 15.90 3.51 20.04
CA PRO A 335 15.58 4.88 19.65
C PRO A 335 16.13 5.12 18.24
N ARG A 336 15.40 5.89 17.43
CA ARG A 336 15.93 6.35 16.14
C ARG A 336 17.19 7.17 16.42
N ARG A 337 18.37 6.74 15.93
CA ARG A 337 19.51 7.65 15.82
C ARG A 337 19.08 8.82 14.94
N ARG A 338 19.13 10.05 15.47
CA ARG A 338 19.01 11.25 14.65
C ARG A 338 20.09 11.19 13.57
N CYS A 339 19.73 11.49 12.33
CA CYS A 339 20.73 11.80 11.31
C CYS A 339 21.61 12.95 11.83
N PRO A 340 22.94 12.85 11.76
CA PRO A 340 23.80 13.99 12.04
C PRO A 340 23.52 15.04 10.95
N GLY A 341 22.98 16.20 11.34
CA GLY A 341 22.71 17.31 10.41
C GLY A 341 21.43 18.10 10.63
N GLN A 342 20.53 17.71 11.55
CA GLN A 342 19.41 18.58 11.94
C GLN A 342 19.78 19.42 13.16
N THR A 343 20.27 20.63 12.91
CA THR A 343 20.37 21.69 13.91
C THR A 343 18.97 22.06 14.39
N ALA A 344 18.80 22.14 15.71
CA ALA A 344 17.56 22.60 16.32
C ALA A 344 17.37 24.09 16.00
N SER A 345 16.25 24.46 15.39
CA SER A 345 15.78 25.85 15.43
C SER A 345 15.32 26.16 16.86
N PRO A 346 15.67 27.34 17.42
CA PRO A 346 15.21 27.73 18.74
C PRO A 346 13.69 27.97 18.72
N ALA A 347 13.02 27.54 19.78
CA ALA A 347 11.60 27.85 19.99
C ALA A 347 11.40 29.37 20.15
N PRO A 348 10.32 29.95 19.60
CA PRO A 348 9.96 31.32 19.90
C PRO A 348 9.46 31.43 21.36
N PRO A 349 9.68 32.59 22.02
CA PRO A 349 9.24 32.79 23.40
C PRO A 349 7.71 32.98 23.47
N TRP A 350 7.12 32.15 24.34
CA TRP A 350 5.77 32.15 24.95
C TRP A 350 4.55 32.03 24.04
#